data_AF-A0A8R1E040-F1
#
_entry.id   AF-A0A8R1E040-F1
#
_cell.length_a   1.000
_cell.length_b   1.000
_cell.length_c   1.000
_cell.angle_alpha   90.00
_cell.angle_beta   90.00
_cell.angle_gamma   90.00
#
_symmetry.space_group_name_H-M   'P 1'
#
loop_
_entity.id
_entity.type
_entity.pdbx_description
1 polymer ?
#
loop_
_entity_poly.entity_id
_entity_poly.type
_entity_poly.pdbx_seq_one_letter_code
_entity_poly.pdbx_strand_id
1 'polypeptide(L)'
;MSDAAIAEKDLGNAAYKQKNFEAAHEHYDKAIELDPVNITFYNNKAAVFFEEKKYAECVQFCEKAIEVGRETRADYKLIAKAMSRAGNAFQKQSNLTEAINWFQRSLSEFRDPELVKKVKELEKQQKEAERLAYINPELAQEEKNKGNELFKKGDYPTAMKHYNEAVKRDPDNAILYSNRSACLMKLMEYPRALEDCETCIKKDPKFSEFVITGPSGEGRFETF
;
A
#
# COMPACT_ATOMS: atom_id res chain seq x y z
N MET A 1 -8.92 -37.58 -14.71
CA MET A 1 -9.99 -37.00 -13.89
C MET A 1 -11.07 -38.05 -13.73
N SER A 2 -11.49 -38.33 -12.50
CA SER A 2 -12.59 -39.26 -12.23
C SER A 2 -13.93 -38.56 -12.48
N ASP A 3 -14.83 -39.17 -13.25
CA ASP A 3 -16.18 -38.63 -13.49
C ASP A 3 -16.94 -38.39 -12.19
N ALA A 4 -16.70 -39.23 -11.17
CA ALA A 4 -17.29 -39.07 -9.85
C ALA A 4 -16.80 -37.80 -9.14
N ALA A 5 -15.52 -37.45 -9.25
CA ALA A 5 -14.97 -36.23 -8.64
C ALA A 5 -15.55 -34.97 -9.29
N ILE A 6 -15.78 -35.00 -10.60
CA ILE A 6 -16.41 -33.88 -11.33
C ILE A 6 -17.87 -33.73 -10.90
N ALA A 7 -18.61 -34.83 -10.76
CA ALA A 7 -19.99 -34.81 -10.28
C ALA A 7 -20.12 -34.21 -8.87
N GLU A 8 -19.25 -34.63 -7.94
CA GLU A 8 -19.19 -34.05 -6.59
C GLU A 8 -18.87 -32.55 -6.64
N LYS A 9 -17.90 -32.11 -7.46
CA LYS A 9 -17.62 -30.68 -7.67
C LYS A 9 -18.84 -29.92 -8.20
N ASP A 10 -19.62 -30.48 -9.10
CA ASP A 10 -20.82 -29.81 -9.63
C ASP A 10 -21.96 -29.73 -8.60
N LEU A 11 -22.11 -30.74 -7.75
CA LEU A 11 -23.00 -30.66 -6.58
C LEU A 11 -22.53 -29.58 -5.60
N GLY A 12 -21.23 -29.50 -5.32
CA GLY A 12 -20.65 -28.44 -4.51
C GLY A 12 -20.87 -27.04 -5.09
N ASN A 13 -20.74 -26.88 -6.42
CA ASN A 13 -21.05 -25.64 -7.12
C ASN A 13 -22.54 -25.25 -6.99
N ALA A 14 -23.44 -26.24 -7.07
CA ALA A 14 -24.88 -26.02 -6.92
C ALA A 14 -25.23 -25.60 -5.48
N ALA A 15 -24.67 -26.28 -4.47
CA ALA A 15 -24.84 -25.93 -3.06
C ALA A 15 -24.28 -24.53 -2.75
N TYR A 16 -23.11 -24.19 -3.29
CA TYR A 16 -22.51 -22.85 -3.16
C TYR A 16 -23.41 -21.76 -3.73
N LYS A 17 -24.02 -21.95 -4.91
CA LYS A 17 -24.98 -21.00 -5.49
C LYS A 17 -26.22 -20.80 -4.62
N GLN A 18 -26.62 -21.83 -3.89
CA GLN A 18 -27.72 -21.78 -2.93
C GLN A 18 -27.30 -21.20 -1.56
N LYS A 19 -26.03 -20.81 -1.40
CA LYS A 19 -25.41 -20.41 -0.13
C LYS A 19 -25.50 -21.49 0.96
N ASN A 20 -25.69 -22.75 0.57
CA ASN A 20 -25.55 -23.88 1.47
C ASN A 20 -24.06 -24.25 1.55
N PHE A 21 -23.34 -23.51 2.39
CA PHE A 21 -21.88 -23.64 2.49
C PHE A 21 -21.43 -24.95 3.10
N GLU A 22 -22.19 -25.51 4.05
CA GLU A 22 -21.91 -26.82 4.65
C GLU A 22 -21.91 -27.92 3.59
N ALA A 23 -23.01 -28.04 2.84
CA ALA A 23 -23.09 -29.02 1.74
C ALA A 23 -22.04 -28.75 0.63
N ALA A 24 -21.73 -27.47 0.36
CA ALA A 24 -20.68 -27.14 -0.60
C ALA A 24 -19.31 -27.68 -0.15
N HIS A 25 -18.95 -27.52 1.13
CA HIS A 25 -17.71 -28.07 1.68
C HIS A 25 -17.68 -29.58 1.61
N GLU A 26 -18.75 -30.27 2.02
CA GLU A 26 -18.84 -31.73 1.98
C GLU A 26 -18.61 -32.29 0.56
N HIS A 27 -19.26 -31.69 -0.43
CA HIS A 27 -19.11 -32.10 -1.83
C HIS A 27 -17.71 -31.82 -2.38
N TYR A 28 -17.10 -30.68 -2.02
CA TYR A 28 -15.72 -30.42 -2.42
C TYR A 28 -14.71 -31.34 -1.70
N ASP A 29 -14.96 -31.73 -0.45
CA ASP A 29 -14.13 -32.70 0.25
C ASP A 29 -14.17 -34.08 -0.41
N LYS A 30 -15.37 -34.57 -0.75
CA LYS A 30 -15.52 -35.80 -1.54
C LYS A 30 -14.81 -35.71 -2.90
N ALA A 31 -14.91 -34.58 -3.59
CA ALA A 31 -14.20 -34.37 -4.85
C ALA A 31 -12.67 -34.44 -4.66
N ILE A 32 -12.14 -33.86 -3.58
CA ILE A 32 -10.71 -33.92 -3.23
C ILE A 32 -10.28 -35.34 -2.86
N GLU A 33 -11.09 -36.09 -2.10
CA GLU A 33 -10.80 -37.50 -1.77
C GLU A 33 -10.72 -38.38 -3.03
N LEU A 34 -11.58 -38.13 -4.00
CA LEU A 34 -11.63 -38.90 -5.26
C LEU A 34 -10.52 -38.51 -6.25
N ASP A 35 -10.10 -37.24 -6.27
CA ASP A 35 -9.07 -36.73 -7.17
C ASP A 35 -8.31 -35.55 -6.51
N PRO A 36 -7.32 -35.84 -5.64
CA PRO A 36 -6.65 -34.84 -4.80
C PRO A 36 -5.70 -33.92 -5.58
N VAL A 37 -5.45 -34.23 -6.85
CA VAL A 37 -4.52 -33.49 -7.72
C VAL A 37 -5.22 -32.40 -8.54
N ASN A 38 -6.55 -32.26 -8.43
CA ASN A 38 -7.27 -31.23 -9.16
C ASN A 38 -7.35 -29.91 -8.37
N ILE A 39 -6.53 -28.93 -8.77
CA ILE A 39 -6.51 -27.57 -8.22
C ILE A 39 -7.90 -26.93 -8.10
N THR A 40 -8.83 -27.23 -9.01
CA THR A 40 -10.15 -26.58 -9.09
C THR A 40 -10.95 -26.78 -7.80
N PHE A 41 -10.84 -27.94 -7.16
CA PHE A 41 -11.61 -28.26 -5.95
C PHE A 41 -11.16 -27.40 -4.77
N TYR A 42 -9.85 -27.30 -4.55
CA TYR A 42 -9.27 -26.40 -3.54
C TYR A 42 -9.61 -24.94 -3.83
N ASN A 43 -9.55 -24.53 -5.10
CA ASN A 43 -9.93 -23.18 -5.53
C ASN A 43 -11.40 -22.86 -5.24
N ASN A 44 -12.30 -23.82 -5.42
CA ASN A 44 -13.72 -23.64 -5.16
C ASN A 44 -13.99 -23.65 -3.65
N LYS A 45 -13.38 -24.55 -2.89
CA LYS A 45 -13.47 -24.58 -1.42
C LYS A 45 -12.95 -23.29 -0.78
N ALA A 46 -11.84 -22.74 -1.29
CA ALA A 46 -11.36 -21.42 -0.88
C ALA A 46 -12.38 -20.30 -1.16
N ALA A 47 -13.14 -20.39 -2.26
CA ALA A 47 -14.22 -19.44 -2.54
C ALA A 47 -15.36 -19.52 -1.53
N VAL A 48 -15.73 -20.73 -1.09
CA VAL A 48 -16.73 -20.92 -0.03
C VAL A 48 -16.30 -20.23 1.25
N PHE A 49 -15.07 -20.49 1.72
CA PHE A 49 -14.53 -19.86 2.92
C PHE A 49 -14.44 -18.33 2.81
N PHE A 50 -14.10 -17.82 1.63
CA PHE A 50 -14.10 -16.38 1.37
C PHE A 50 -15.49 -15.75 1.57
N GLU A 51 -16.54 -16.38 1.05
CA GLU A 51 -17.93 -15.91 1.21
C GLU A 51 -18.42 -16.03 2.65
N GLU A 52 -17.99 -17.06 3.38
CA GLU A 52 -18.23 -17.20 4.82
C GLU A 52 -17.45 -16.19 5.69
N LYS A 53 -16.58 -15.37 5.08
CA LYS A 53 -15.64 -14.46 5.77
C LYS A 53 -14.61 -15.19 6.66
N LYS A 54 -14.44 -16.49 6.45
CA LYS A 54 -13.41 -17.34 7.08
C LYS A 54 -12.09 -17.17 6.31
N TYR A 55 -11.48 -16.00 6.49
CA TYR A 55 -10.37 -15.57 5.63
C TYR A 55 -9.08 -16.38 5.84
N ALA A 56 -8.84 -16.88 7.05
CA ALA A 56 -7.67 -17.72 7.33
C ALA A 56 -7.75 -19.06 6.57
N GLU A 57 -8.89 -19.73 6.65
CA GLU A 57 -9.18 -20.97 5.94
C GLU A 57 -9.20 -20.76 4.42
N CYS A 58 -9.73 -19.63 3.95
CA CYS A 58 -9.65 -19.24 2.55
C CYS A 58 -8.19 -19.19 2.06
N VAL A 59 -7.29 -18.54 2.79
CA VAL A 59 -5.87 -18.44 2.43
C VAL A 59 -5.21 -19.82 2.44
N GLN A 60 -5.46 -20.63 3.48
CA GLN A 60 -4.93 -22.00 3.56
C GLN A 60 -5.33 -22.85 2.34
N PHE A 61 -6.60 -22.80 1.92
CA PHE A 61 -7.04 -23.54 0.73
C PHE A 61 -6.54 -22.92 -0.59
N CYS A 62 -6.27 -21.62 -0.64
CA CYS A 62 -5.58 -21.01 -1.78
C CYS A 62 -4.12 -21.49 -1.87
N GLU A 63 -3.42 -21.62 -0.74
CA GLU A 63 -2.05 -22.16 -0.70
C GLU A 63 -2.01 -23.62 -1.16
N LYS A 64 -2.91 -24.46 -0.65
CA LYS A 64 -3.07 -25.84 -1.14
C LYS A 64 -3.38 -25.90 -2.65
N ALA A 65 -4.25 -25.01 -3.13
CA ALA A 65 -4.55 -24.92 -4.56
C ALA A 65 -3.28 -24.61 -5.39
N ILE A 66 -2.43 -23.69 -4.91
CA ILE A 66 -1.18 -23.31 -5.59
C ILE A 66 -0.17 -24.46 -5.56
N GLU A 67 -0.01 -25.14 -4.43
CA GLU A 67 0.85 -26.32 -4.28
C GLU A 67 0.45 -27.40 -5.29
N VAL A 68 -0.80 -27.86 -5.23
CA VAL A 68 -1.35 -28.87 -6.14
C VAL A 68 -1.24 -28.42 -7.59
N GLY A 69 -1.54 -27.16 -7.89
CA GLY A 69 -1.43 -26.60 -9.24
C GLY A 69 -0.01 -26.63 -9.80
N ARG A 70 0.99 -26.33 -8.97
CA ARG A 70 2.40 -26.35 -9.38
C ARG A 70 2.91 -27.77 -9.57
N GLU A 71 2.58 -28.67 -8.67
CA GLU A 71 2.96 -30.09 -8.76
C GLU A 71 2.39 -30.74 -10.02
N THR A 72 1.14 -30.39 -10.36
CA THR A 72 0.41 -30.99 -11.48
C THR A 72 0.56 -30.23 -12.79
N ARG A 73 1.31 -29.10 -12.78
CA ARG A 73 1.48 -28.19 -13.92
C ARG A 73 0.13 -27.74 -14.50
N ALA A 74 -0.81 -27.41 -13.62
CA ALA A 74 -2.12 -26.89 -13.99
C ALA A 74 -2.01 -25.55 -14.74
N ASP A 75 -3.11 -25.12 -15.34
CA ASP A 75 -3.20 -23.81 -16.00
C ASP A 75 -2.81 -22.69 -15.01
N TYR A 76 -1.81 -21.89 -15.41
CA TYR A 76 -1.30 -20.75 -14.64
C TYR A 76 -2.41 -19.77 -14.23
N LYS A 77 -3.51 -19.68 -14.99
CA LYS A 77 -4.68 -18.86 -14.64
C LYS A 77 -5.41 -19.37 -13.39
N LEU A 78 -5.44 -20.68 -13.17
CA LEU A 78 -6.05 -21.26 -11.97
C LEU A 78 -5.19 -21.01 -10.74
N ILE A 79 -3.86 -21.07 -10.90
CA ILE A 79 -2.90 -20.73 -9.85
C ILE A 79 -3.00 -19.24 -9.50
N ALA A 80 -3.00 -18.36 -10.52
CA ALA A 80 -3.20 -16.93 -10.34
C ALA A 80 -4.55 -16.61 -9.69
N LYS A 81 -5.63 -17.31 -10.05
CA LYS A 81 -6.95 -17.17 -9.41
C LYS A 81 -6.91 -17.48 -7.91
N ALA A 82 -6.17 -18.50 -7.50
CA ALA A 82 -5.98 -18.82 -6.09
C ALA A 82 -5.21 -17.70 -5.37
N MET A 83 -4.11 -17.21 -5.95
CA MET A 83 -3.32 -16.10 -5.40
C MET A 83 -4.15 -14.81 -5.29
N SER A 84 -4.92 -14.46 -6.32
CA SER A 84 -5.83 -13.32 -6.30
C SER A 84 -6.90 -13.44 -5.22
N ARG A 85 -7.43 -14.64 -4.96
CA ARG A 85 -8.39 -14.85 -3.87
C ARG A 85 -7.75 -14.67 -2.49
N ALA A 86 -6.54 -15.17 -2.29
CA ALA A 86 -5.78 -14.91 -1.06
C ALA A 86 -5.55 -13.40 -0.86
N GLY A 87 -5.15 -12.67 -1.91
CA GLY A 87 -5.01 -11.21 -1.85
C GLY A 87 -6.32 -10.50 -1.49
N ASN A 88 -7.46 -10.94 -2.04
CA ASN A 88 -8.77 -10.41 -1.67
C ASN A 88 -9.11 -10.71 -0.19
N ALA A 89 -8.73 -11.87 0.33
CA ALA A 89 -8.97 -12.23 1.73
C ALA A 89 -8.18 -11.33 2.69
N PHE A 90 -6.93 -11.01 2.38
CA PHE A 90 -6.14 -10.03 3.15
C PHE A 90 -6.69 -8.61 3.01
N GLN A 91 -7.15 -8.23 1.82
CA GLN A 91 -7.79 -6.93 1.61
C GLN A 91 -9.03 -6.76 2.49
N LYS A 92 -9.86 -7.81 2.66
CA LYS A 92 -11.03 -7.78 3.54
C LYS A 92 -10.68 -7.72 5.03
N GLN A 93 -9.48 -8.13 5.40
CA GLN A 93 -8.92 -8.00 6.76
C GLN A 93 -8.21 -6.65 6.98
N SER A 94 -8.28 -5.72 6.02
CA SER A 94 -7.54 -4.45 6.04
C SER A 94 -6.02 -4.61 6.08
N ASN A 95 -5.49 -5.81 5.80
CA ASN A 95 -4.06 -6.05 5.70
C ASN A 95 -3.61 -5.78 4.25
N LEU A 96 -3.41 -4.50 3.93
CA LEU A 96 -3.04 -4.05 2.59
C LEU A 96 -1.68 -4.58 2.14
N THR A 97 -0.72 -4.68 3.05
CA THR A 97 0.64 -5.18 2.77
C THR A 97 0.58 -6.61 2.21
N GLU A 98 -0.09 -7.52 2.91
CA GLU A 98 -0.24 -8.89 2.44
C GLU A 98 -1.13 -8.97 1.20
N ALA A 99 -2.19 -8.16 1.11
CA ALA A 99 -3.04 -8.13 -0.07
C ALA A 99 -2.24 -7.79 -1.34
N ILE A 100 -1.41 -6.73 -1.30
CA ILE A 100 -0.56 -6.30 -2.40
C ILE A 100 0.46 -7.39 -2.74
N ASN A 101 1.10 -8.01 -1.74
CA ASN A 101 2.05 -9.12 -1.96
C ASN A 101 1.40 -10.27 -2.76
N TRP A 102 0.23 -10.72 -2.32
CA TRP A 102 -0.50 -11.80 -2.99
C TRP A 102 -0.98 -11.44 -4.40
N PHE A 103 -1.44 -10.21 -4.62
CA PHE A 103 -1.79 -9.74 -5.95
C PHE A 103 -0.58 -9.64 -6.88
N GLN A 104 0.57 -9.17 -6.39
CA GLN A 104 1.82 -9.13 -7.16
C GLN A 104 2.27 -10.55 -7.55
N ARG A 105 2.20 -11.51 -6.62
CA ARG A 105 2.46 -12.94 -6.92
C ARG A 105 1.51 -13.45 -8.01
N SER A 106 0.22 -13.11 -7.92
CA SER A 106 -0.76 -13.45 -8.96
C SER A 106 -0.39 -12.85 -10.32
N LEU A 107 0.07 -11.60 -10.36
CA LEU A 107 0.46 -10.90 -11.59
C LEU A 107 1.74 -11.47 -12.22
N SER A 108 2.65 -12.02 -11.41
CA SER A 108 3.83 -12.74 -11.89
C SER A 108 3.46 -14.08 -12.54
N GLU A 109 2.41 -14.74 -12.03
CA GLU A 109 1.90 -16.00 -12.59
C GLU A 109 1.05 -15.75 -13.86
N PHE A 110 0.12 -14.79 -13.78
CA PHE A 110 -0.71 -14.37 -14.91
C PHE A 110 -1.00 -12.88 -14.84
N ARG A 111 -0.57 -12.14 -15.87
CA ARG A 111 -0.80 -10.70 -15.93
C ARG A 111 -2.24 -10.39 -16.33
N ASP A 112 -3.01 -9.88 -15.38
CA ASP A 112 -4.35 -9.32 -15.58
C ASP A 112 -4.30 -7.78 -15.51
N PRO A 113 -4.61 -7.06 -16.60
CA PRO A 113 -4.63 -5.59 -16.62
C PRO A 113 -5.52 -4.95 -15.56
N GLU A 114 -6.64 -5.58 -15.20
CA GLU A 114 -7.55 -5.02 -14.20
C GLU A 114 -6.97 -5.15 -12.80
N LEU A 115 -6.32 -6.29 -12.53
CA LEU A 115 -5.58 -6.49 -11.29
C LEU A 115 -4.38 -5.54 -11.17
N VAL A 116 -3.68 -5.23 -12.27
CA VAL A 116 -2.59 -4.23 -12.28
C VAL A 116 -3.11 -2.86 -11.82
N LYS A 117 -4.25 -2.40 -12.34
CA LYS A 117 -4.84 -1.12 -11.90
C LYS A 117 -5.23 -1.17 -10.43
N LYS A 118 -5.82 -2.28 -9.98
CA LYS A 118 -6.21 -2.48 -8.58
C LYS A 118 -5.00 -2.41 -7.65
N VAL A 119 -3.90 -3.10 -7.96
CA VAL A 119 -2.67 -3.06 -7.16
C VAL A 119 -2.11 -1.65 -7.07
N LYS A 120 -2.05 -0.91 -8.19
CA LYS A 120 -1.59 0.48 -8.20
C LYS A 120 -2.41 1.39 -7.28
N GLU A 121 -3.73 1.20 -7.26
CA GLU A 121 -4.61 1.97 -6.38
C GLU A 121 -4.40 1.58 -4.90
N LEU A 122 -4.22 0.29 -4.60
CA LEU A 122 -3.92 -0.17 -3.24
C LEU A 122 -2.55 0.34 -2.74
N GLU A 123 -1.53 0.34 -3.58
CA GLU A 123 -0.21 0.91 -3.25
C GLU A 123 -0.31 2.42 -2.96
N LYS A 124 -1.14 3.14 -3.72
CA LYS A 124 -1.40 4.56 -3.47
C LYS A 124 -2.11 4.76 -2.12
N GLN A 125 -3.11 3.94 -1.80
CA GLN A 125 -3.83 3.99 -0.52
C GLN A 125 -2.92 3.67 0.65
N GLN A 126 -2.08 2.64 0.53
CA GLN A 126 -1.09 2.27 1.53
C GLN A 126 -0.11 3.43 1.79
N LYS A 127 0.45 4.00 0.72
CA LYS A 127 1.39 5.12 0.82
C LYS A 127 0.76 6.35 1.47
N GLU A 128 -0.51 6.64 1.16
CA GLU A 128 -1.23 7.74 1.78
C GLU A 128 -1.52 7.48 3.26
N ALA A 129 -1.93 6.27 3.62
CA ALA A 129 -2.14 5.88 5.02
C ALA A 129 -0.82 5.97 5.82
N GLU A 130 0.29 5.50 5.26
CA GLU A 130 1.62 5.63 5.85
C GLU A 130 2.04 7.09 6.02
N ARG A 131 1.78 7.94 4.99
CA ARG A 131 2.05 9.38 5.06
C ARG A 131 1.27 10.03 6.20
N LEU A 132 -0.03 9.75 6.32
CA LEU A 132 -0.87 10.29 7.38
C LEU A 132 -0.45 9.80 8.77
N ALA A 133 -0.10 8.52 8.89
CA ALA A 133 0.41 7.95 10.14
C ALA A 133 1.78 8.55 10.56
N TYR A 134 2.54 9.09 9.60
CA TYR A 134 3.82 9.76 9.86
C TYR A 134 3.68 11.20 10.38
N ILE A 135 2.50 11.81 10.22
CA ILE A 135 2.26 13.20 10.63
C ILE A 135 2.28 13.29 12.15
N ASN A 136 3.15 14.14 12.67
CA ASN A 136 3.26 14.46 14.08
C ASN A 136 3.84 15.89 14.24
N PRO A 137 2.99 16.91 14.48
CA PRO A 137 3.42 18.30 14.58
C PRO A 137 4.42 18.58 15.72
N GLU A 138 4.35 17.86 16.84
CA GLU A 138 5.26 18.04 17.97
C GLU A 138 6.67 17.58 17.61
N LEU A 139 6.80 16.38 17.04
CA LEU A 139 8.06 15.87 16.54
C LEU A 139 8.59 16.71 15.37
N ALA A 140 7.70 17.26 14.52
CA ALA A 140 8.10 18.19 13.47
C ALA A 140 8.74 19.45 14.06
N GLN A 141 8.19 19.98 15.15
CA GLN A 141 8.69 21.15 15.85
C GLN A 141 10.04 20.87 16.55
N GLU A 142 10.24 19.68 17.10
CA GLU A 142 11.55 19.25 17.62
C GLU A 142 12.62 19.17 16.52
N GLU A 143 12.28 18.55 15.39
CA GLU A 143 13.19 18.43 14.23
C GLU A 143 13.51 19.81 13.64
N LYS A 144 12.52 20.71 13.56
CA LYS A 144 12.75 22.12 13.17
C LYS A 144 13.79 22.77 14.08
N ASN A 145 13.68 22.60 15.39
CA ASN A 145 14.61 23.22 16.35
C ASN A 145 16.04 22.69 16.18
N LYS A 146 16.22 21.37 15.99
CA LYS A 146 17.53 20.77 15.68
C LYS A 146 18.10 21.33 14.37
N GLY A 147 17.26 21.44 13.33
CA GLY A 147 17.62 22.07 12.06
C GLY A 147 18.10 23.51 12.25
N ASN A 148 17.36 24.31 13.01
CA ASN A 148 17.70 25.71 13.33
C ASN A 148 19.05 25.81 14.06
N GLU A 149 19.33 24.92 15.02
CA GLU A 149 20.61 24.90 15.74
C GLU A 149 21.79 24.58 14.83
N LEU A 150 21.65 23.58 13.95
CA LEU A 150 22.69 23.18 13.00
C LEU A 150 22.91 24.24 11.92
N PHE A 151 21.83 24.87 11.46
CA PHE A 151 21.89 26.00 10.52
C PHE A 151 22.70 27.16 11.12
N LYS A 152 22.46 27.51 12.40
CA LYS A 152 23.25 28.54 13.12
C LYS A 152 24.72 28.17 13.25
N LYS A 153 25.03 26.87 13.36
CA LYS A 153 26.40 26.34 13.38
C LYS A 153 27.05 26.27 11.98
N GLY A 154 26.30 26.54 10.92
CA GLY A 154 26.77 26.45 9.54
C GLY A 154 26.79 25.03 8.96
N ASP A 155 26.31 24.01 9.70
CA ASP A 155 26.16 22.65 9.20
C ASP A 155 24.84 22.50 8.42
N TYR A 156 24.81 23.12 7.24
CA TYR A 156 23.65 23.15 6.37
C TYR A 156 23.25 21.75 5.84
N PRO A 157 24.17 20.83 5.47
CA PRO A 157 23.79 19.48 5.04
C PRO A 157 23.05 18.68 6.13
N THR A 158 23.48 18.78 7.39
CA THR A 158 22.78 18.11 8.49
C THR A 158 21.49 18.83 8.86
N ALA A 159 21.49 20.17 8.88
CA ALA A 159 20.26 20.96 9.07
C ALA A 159 19.18 20.61 8.03
N MET A 160 19.58 20.41 6.77
CA MET A 160 18.68 19.99 5.69
C MET A 160 17.99 18.65 5.98
N LYS A 161 18.67 17.70 6.62
CA LYS A 161 18.06 16.41 7.00
C LYS A 161 16.93 16.62 8.00
N HIS A 162 17.17 17.44 9.02
CA HIS A 162 16.18 17.77 10.05
C HIS A 162 15.01 18.58 9.49
N TYR A 163 15.25 19.56 8.62
CA TYR A 163 14.16 20.30 7.97
C TYR A 163 13.32 19.43 7.04
N ASN A 164 13.95 18.51 6.28
CA ASN A 164 13.21 17.55 5.47
C ASN A 164 12.32 16.64 6.31
N GLU A 165 12.83 16.22 7.46
CA GLU A 165 12.08 15.39 8.40
C GLU A 165 10.91 16.16 9.04
N ALA A 166 11.14 17.41 9.45
CA ALA A 166 10.10 18.28 9.96
C ALA A 166 8.96 18.46 8.95
N VAL A 167 9.28 18.77 7.68
CA VAL A 167 8.28 18.94 6.60
C VAL A 167 7.49 17.65 6.34
N LYS A 168 8.10 16.47 6.47
CA LYS A 168 7.37 15.19 6.34
C LYS A 168 6.37 14.98 7.46
N ARG A 169 6.70 15.42 8.67
CA ARG A 169 5.88 15.25 9.88
C ARG A 169 4.80 16.32 10.02
N ASP A 170 4.98 17.49 9.43
CA ASP A 170 3.99 18.57 9.42
C ASP A 170 3.99 19.30 8.07
N PRO A 171 3.41 18.69 7.02
CA PRO A 171 3.45 19.22 5.66
C PRO A 171 2.56 20.45 5.43
N ASP A 172 1.78 20.88 6.43
CA ASP A 172 0.90 22.04 6.32
C ASP A 172 1.48 23.30 6.97
N ASN A 173 2.60 23.17 7.67
CA ASN A 173 3.25 24.27 8.37
C ASN A 173 4.19 25.07 7.45
N ALA A 174 3.75 26.26 7.05
CA ALA A 174 4.48 27.17 6.17
C ALA A 174 5.89 27.51 6.68
N ILE A 175 6.08 27.63 8.00
CA ILE A 175 7.39 27.98 8.60
C ILE A 175 8.46 26.95 8.24
N LEU A 176 8.10 25.67 8.17
CA LEU A 176 9.05 24.60 7.87
C LEU A 176 9.62 24.73 6.45
N TYR A 177 8.77 25.14 5.51
CA TYR A 177 9.20 25.43 4.14
C TYR A 177 10.09 26.67 4.07
N SER A 178 9.79 27.72 4.85
CA SER A 178 10.66 28.91 4.96
C SER A 178 12.04 28.58 5.53
N ASN A 179 12.11 27.77 6.60
CA ASN A 179 13.40 27.42 7.21
C ASN A 179 14.21 26.49 6.29
N ARG A 180 13.53 25.59 5.58
CA ARG A 180 14.19 24.72 4.59
C ARG A 180 14.66 25.50 3.36
N SER A 181 13.90 26.48 2.86
CA SER A 181 14.31 27.32 1.74
C SER A 181 15.57 28.13 2.08
N ALA A 182 15.64 28.72 3.27
CA ALA A 182 16.84 29.39 3.76
C ALA A 182 18.06 28.44 3.80
N CYS A 183 17.85 27.19 4.22
CA CYS A 183 18.89 26.15 4.18
C CYS A 183 19.31 25.77 2.76
N LEU A 184 18.37 25.64 1.82
CA LEU A 184 18.65 25.36 0.41
C LEU A 184 19.46 26.49 -0.24
N MET A 185 19.16 27.75 0.09
CA MET A 185 19.94 28.90 -0.37
C MET A 185 21.40 28.85 0.09
N LYS A 186 21.64 28.44 1.35
CA LYS A 186 23.01 28.26 1.87
C LYS A 186 23.76 27.11 1.20
N LEU A 187 23.03 26.10 0.73
CA LEU A 187 23.56 25.00 -0.08
C LEU A 187 23.61 25.31 -1.58
N MET A 188 23.24 26.52 -2.00
CA MET A 188 23.17 26.96 -3.41
C MET A 188 22.18 26.16 -4.27
N GLU A 189 21.20 25.49 -3.64
CA GLU A 189 20.13 24.75 -4.32
C GLU A 189 18.93 25.68 -4.63
N TYR A 190 19.19 26.76 -5.37
CA TYR A 190 18.23 27.85 -5.60
C TYR A 190 16.89 27.42 -6.23
N PRO A 191 16.84 26.47 -7.20
CA PRO A 191 15.55 26.04 -7.78
C PRO A 191 14.63 25.41 -6.73
N ARG A 192 15.17 24.55 -5.86
CA ARG A 192 14.41 23.93 -4.78
C ARG A 192 14.03 24.94 -3.69
N ALA A 193 14.91 25.90 -3.43
CA ALA A 193 14.61 26.98 -2.48
C ALA A 193 13.39 27.80 -2.95
N LEU A 194 13.31 28.09 -4.26
CA LEU A 194 12.17 28.77 -4.85
C LEU A 194 10.87 27.96 -4.71
N GLU A 195 10.90 26.66 -4.99
CA GLU A 195 9.74 25.77 -4.81
C GLU A 195 9.23 25.77 -3.35
N ASP A 196 10.13 25.77 -2.38
CA ASP A 196 9.78 25.85 -0.95
C ASP A 196 9.21 27.23 -0.58
N CYS A 197 9.75 28.32 -1.12
CA CYS A 197 9.20 29.66 -0.94
C CYS A 197 7.77 29.78 -1.51
N GLU A 198 7.54 29.26 -2.72
CA GLU A 198 6.21 29.22 -3.33
C GLU A 198 5.23 28.37 -2.50
N THR A 199 5.70 27.23 -1.99
CA THR A 199 4.91 26.36 -1.12
C THR A 199 4.58 27.05 0.21
N CYS A 200 5.55 27.73 0.83
CA CYS A 200 5.36 28.52 2.04
C CYS A 200 4.25 29.57 1.86
N ILE A 201 4.32 30.38 0.79
CA ILE A 201 3.32 31.41 0.47
C ILE A 201 1.96 30.78 0.17
N LYS A 202 1.92 29.64 -0.52
CA LYS A 202 0.67 28.93 -0.80
C LYS A 202 -0.01 28.41 0.47
N LYS A 203 0.77 27.98 1.47
CA LYS A 203 0.27 27.47 2.76
C LYS A 203 -0.17 28.59 3.68
N ASP A 204 0.60 29.67 3.76
CA ASP A 204 0.23 30.88 4.50
C ASP A 204 0.57 32.13 3.66
N PRO A 205 -0.43 32.71 2.98
CA PRO A 205 -0.25 33.90 2.15
C PRO A 205 0.34 35.11 2.89
N LYS A 206 0.26 35.18 4.22
CA LYS A 206 0.85 36.29 4.99
C LYS A 206 2.38 36.34 4.88
N PHE A 207 3.03 35.22 4.55
CA PHE A 207 4.47 35.21 4.27
C PHE A 207 4.83 36.05 3.04
N SER A 208 3.92 36.23 2.08
CA SER A 208 4.17 37.10 0.93
C SER A 208 4.36 38.57 1.32
N GLU A 209 3.66 39.04 2.36
CA GLU A 209 3.83 40.40 2.89
C GLU A 209 5.22 40.57 3.52
N PHE A 210 5.69 39.56 4.28
CA PHE A 210 7.01 39.57 4.91
C PHE A 210 8.18 39.59 3.91
N VAL A 211 8.04 38.92 2.77
CA VAL A 211 9.04 38.89 1.69
C VAL A 211 9.09 40.22 0.91
N ILE A 212 7.97 40.96 0.83
CA ILE A 212 7.88 42.22 0.09
C ILE A 212 8.32 43.44 0.93
N THR A 213 8.21 43.39 2.26
CA THR A 213 8.46 44.56 3.14
C THR A 213 9.87 44.66 3.75
N GLY A 214 10.86 43.89 3.29
CA GLY A 214 12.25 44.02 3.75
C GLY A 214 12.91 45.34 3.26
N PRO A 215 13.69 46.08 4.07
CA PRO A 215 14.00 47.50 3.80
C PRO A 215 14.92 47.82 2.61
N SER A 216 15.40 46.86 1.82
CA SER A 216 16.46 47.16 0.83
C SER A 216 16.66 46.13 -0.28
N GLY A 217 15.62 45.46 -0.79
CA GLY A 217 15.72 44.65 -2.02
C GLY A 217 16.72 43.46 -1.98
N GLU A 218 17.36 43.22 -0.84
CA GLU A 218 18.14 42.02 -0.53
C GLU A 218 17.27 41.17 0.39
N GLY A 219 16.66 40.12 -0.17
CA GLY A 219 15.82 39.19 0.57
C GLY A 219 16.60 38.52 1.69
N ARG A 220 16.49 39.05 2.91
CA ARG A 220 17.04 38.44 4.10
C ARG A 220 16.01 37.44 4.64
N PHE A 221 16.17 36.18 4.25
CA PHE A 221 15.42 35.07 4.83
C PHE A 221 15.98 34.80 6.23
N GLU A 222 15.43 35.45 7.24
CA GLU A 222 15.68 35.07 8.63
C GLU A 222 14.90 33.79 8.91
N THR A 223 15.54 32.80 9.55
CA THR A 223 14.87 31.56 9.97
C THR A 223 13.95 31.88 11.14
N PHE A 224 12.68 31.48 11.05
CA PHE A 224 11.68 31.68 12.10
C PHE A 224 11.70 30.54 13.14
#